data_AF-A0ABD1FDJ8-F1
#
_entry.id   AF-A0ABD1FDJ8-F1
#
_cell.length_a   1.000
_cell.length_b   1.000
_cell.length_c   1.000
_cell.angle_alpha   90.00
_cell.angle_beta   90.00
_cell.angle_gamma   90.00
#
_symmetry.space_group_name_H-M   'P 1'
#
loop_
_entity.id
_entity.type
_entity.pdbx_description
1 polymer ?
#
loop_
_entity_poly.entity_id
_entity_poly.type
_entity_poly.pdbx_seq_one_letter_code
_entity_poly.pdbx_strand_id
1 'polypeptide(L)'
;MVFTMEQKTFMLESYFRNGNKINGVWTYSLQLCMEEFRIEFPNVTLDYTQFRQSLKNIVAVFRETGNMSRKPGSGRPPKRTPEVVEEFRGIVQNN
;
A
#
# COMPACT_ATOMS: atom_id res chain seq x y z
N MET A 1 -4.45 3.12 9.20
CA MET A 1 -4.16 4.20 8.23
C MET A 1 -4.09 3.61 6.83
N VAL A 2 -4.54 4.36 5.81
CA VAL A 2 -4.38 3.98 4.40
C VAL A 2 -3.26 4.82 3.80
N PHE A 3 -2.14 4.19 3.48
CA PHE A 3 -1.02 4.84 2.79
C PHE A 3 -1.30 4.95 1.29
N THR A 4 -0.87 6.06 0.68
CA THR A 4 -0.82 6.21 -0.77
C THR A 4 0.18 5.23 -1.38
N MET A 5 0.12 5.02 -2.70
CA MET A 5 1.11 4.17 -3.39
C MET A 5 2.52 4.73 -3.23
N GLU A 6 2.68 6.05 -3.40
CA GLU A 6 3.94 6.77 -3.21
C GLU A 6 4.53 6.55 -1.81
N GLN A 7 3.72 6.71 -0.77
CA GLN A 7 4.16 6.48 0.60
C GLN A 7 4.57 5.02 0.84
N LYS A 8 3.84 4.05 0.29
CA LYS A 8 4.19 2.62 0.39
C LYS A 8 5.52 2.31 -0.31
N THR A 9 5.71 2.87 -1.50
CA THR A 9 6.95 2.73 -2.27
C THR A 9 8.12 3.29 -1.47
N PHE A 10 7.99 4.53 -0.97
CA PHE A 10 9.03 5.15 -0.15
C PHE A 10 9.35 4.32 1.10
N MET A 11 8.33 3.85 1.83
CA MET A 11 8.52 3.00 3.01
C MET A 11 9.33 1.73 2.68
N LEU A 12 9.03 1.07 1.56
CA LEU A 12 9.74 -0.13 1.14
C LEU A 12 11.19 0.17 0.73
N GLU A 13 11.39 1.21 -0.08
CA GLU A 13 12.72 1.64 -0.55
C GLU A 13 13.61 2.06 0.61
N SER A 14 13.12 2.94 1.49
CA SER A 14 13.84 3.39 2.69
C SER A 14 14.18 2.21 3.60
N TYR A 15 13.25 1.27 3.81
CA TYR A 15 13.51 0.10 4.66
C TYR A 15 14.64 -0.78 4.12
N PHE A 16 14.66 -1.05 2.81
CA PHE A 16 15.73 -1.86 2.21
C PHE A 16 17.05 -1.10 2.04
N ARG A 17 16.99 0.19 1.73
CA ARG A 17 18.17 1.08 1.62
C ARG A 17 18.91 1.16 2.95
N ASN A 18 18.19 1.19 4.06
CA ASN A 18 18.75 1.18 5.43
C ASN A 18 19.17 -0.21 5.92
N GLY A 19 19.20 -1.20 5.04
CA GLY A 19 19.68 -2.54 5.34
C GLY A 19 21.19 -2.57 5.51
N ASN A 20 21.66 -3.07 6.65
CA ASN A 20 23.07 -3.32 6.93
C ASN A 20 23.33 -4.82 6.98
N LYS A 21 24.42 -5.26 6.35
CA LYS A 21 24.83 -6.67 6.39
C LYS A 21 25.82 -6.89 7.54
N ILE A 22 25.36 -7.49 8.62
CA ILE A 22 26.16 -7.78 9.82
C ILE A 22 26.34 -9.30 9.88
N ASN A 23 27.60 -9.77 9.86
CA ASN A 23 27.94 -11.20 9.89
C ASN A 23 27.20 -12.04 8.82
N GLY A 24 27.02 -11.48 7.62
CA GLY A 24 26.32 -12.14 6.53
C GLY A 24 24.79 -12.02 6.57
N VAL A 25 24.21 -11.54 7.67
CA VAL A 25 22.76 -11.39 7.86
C VAL A 25 22.34 -9.95 7.62
N TRP A 26 21.30 -9.76 6.80
CA TRP A 26 20.70 -8.45 6.59
C TRP A 26 19.88 -8.03 7.81
N THR A 27 20.24 -6.89 8.39
CA THR A 27 19.53 -6.24 9.48
C THR A 27 18.98 -4.92 8.99
N TYR A 28 17.68 -4.67 9.22
CA TYR A 28 16.99 -3.48 8.74
C TYR A 28 16.54 -2.62 9.92
N SER A 29 16.76 -1.31 9.83
CA SER A 29 16.37 -0.37 10.88
C SER A 29 15.00 0.23 10.60
N LEU A 30 14.00 -0.20 11.38
CA LEU A 30 12.66 0.38 11.34
C LEU A 30 12.65 1.85 11.79
N GLN A 31 13.54 2.19 12.75
CA GLN A 31 13.63 3.54 13.30
C GLN A 31 14.13 4.53 12.24
N LEU A 32 15.23 4.21 11.55
CA LEU A 32 15.77 5.06 10.48
C LEU A 32 14.75 5.22 9.34
N CYS A 33 14.06 4.14 8.98
CA CYS A 33 13.00 4.20 7.98
C CYS A 33 11.86 5.14 8.40
N MET A 34 11.45 5.12 9.67
CA MET A 34 10.41 6.01 10.17
C MET A 34 10.86 7.48 10.22
N GLU A 35 12.12 7.72 10.59
CA GLU A 35 12.70 9.07 10.63
C GLU A 35 12.78 9.68 9.23
N GLU A 36 13.29 8.93 8.24
CA GLU A 36 13.27 9.35 6.83
C GLU A 36 11.85 9.60 6.33
N PHE A 37 10.90 8.73 6.69
CA PHE A 37 9.50 8.91 6.30
C PHE A 37 8.90 10.20 6.85
N ARG A 38 9.22 10.56 8.10
CA ARG A 38 8.74 11.81 8.73
C ARG A 38 9.33 13.06 8.07
N ILE A 39 10.56 12.96 7.58
CA ILE A 39 11.21 14.06 6.84
C ILE A 39 10.53 14.24 5.49
N GLU A 40 10.28 13.15 4.77
CA GLU A 40 9.67 13.20 3.43
C GLU A 40 8.18 13.58 3.48
N PHE A 41 7.44 13.08 4.46
CA PHE A 41 6.00 13.26 4.60
C PHE A 41 5.63 13.91 5.95
N PRO A 42 6.04 15.16 6.22
CA PRO A 42 5.87 15.79 7.53
C PRO A 42 4.40 15.99 7.93
N ASN A 43 3.50 16.05 6.95
CA ASN A 43 2.06 16.20 7.16
C ASN A 43 1.37 14.90 7.60
N VAL A 44 2.06 13.76 7.58
CA VAL A 44 1.48 12.46 7.92
C VAL A 44 1.77 12.14 9.38
N THR A 45 0.77 12.30 10.25
CA THR A 45 0.90 11.96 11.67
C THR A 45 0.80 10.44 11.86
N LEU A 46 1.91 9.81 12.23
CA LEU A 46 2.00 8.37 12.47
C LEU A 46 2.66 8.05 13.81
N ASP A 47 1.99 7.20 14.57
CA ASP A 47 2.61 6.53 15.70
C ASP A 47 3.50 5.36 15.22
N TYR A 48 4.44 4.96 16.09
CA TYR A 48 5.41 3.92 15.77
C TYR A 48 4.76 2.56 15.52
N THR A 49 3.70 2.23 16.25
CA THR A 49 3.01 0.95 16.17
C THR A 49 2.28 0.79 14.83
N GLN A 50 1.63 1.85 14.38
CA GLN A 50 0.97 1.94 13.07
C GLN A 50 2.00 1.81 11.96
N PHE A 51 3.10 2.57 12.03
CA PHE A 51 4.17 2.52 11.04
C PHE A 51 4.77 1.11 10.94
N ARG A 52 5.09 0.49 12.09
CA ARG A 52 5.62 -0.87 12.19
C ARG A 52 4.69 -1.88 11.54
N GLN A 53 3.41 -1.86 11.91
CA GLN A 53 2.44 -2.84 11.43
C GLN A 53 2.21 -2.70 9.92
N SER A 54 2.14 -1.46 9.42
CA SER A 54 1.98 -1.20 8.00
C SER A 54 3.22 -1.61 7.21
N LEU A 55 4.43 -1.27 7.67
CA LEU A 55 5.66 -1.68 7.00
C LEU A 55 5.80 -3.20 6.95
N LYS A 56 5.50 -3.90 8.06
CA LYS A 56 5.50 -5.36 8.11
C LYS A 56 4.60 -5.96 7.05
N ASN A 57 3.39 -5.42 6.88
CA ASN A 57 2.44 -5.91 5.89
C ASN A 57 2.90 -5.60 4.46
N ILE A 58 3.42 -4.39 4.20
CA ILE A 58 3.93 -3.99 2.88
C ILE A 58 5.10 -4.88 2.46
N VAL A 59 6.07 -5.11 3.36
CA VAL A 59 7.23 -5.98 3.11
C VAL A 59 6.79 -7.43 2.86
N ALA A 60 5.81 -7.94 3.64
CA ALA A 60 5.29 -9.29 3.43
C ALA A 60 4.65 -9.45 2.05
N VAL A 61 3.75 -8.54 1.66
CA VAL A 61 3.09 -8.56 0.36
C VAL A 61 4.10 -8.43 -0.79
N PHE A 62 5.08 -7.54 -0.65
CA PHE A 62 6.12 -7.36 -1.66
C PHE A 62 6.98 -8.62 -1.83
N ARG A 63 7.39 -9.27 -0.72
CA ARG A 63 8.16 -10.52 -0.78
C ARG A 63 7.37 -11.67 -1.41
N GLU A 64 6.07 -11.72 -1.19
CA GLU A 64 5.19 -12.75 -1.74
C GLU A 64 4.88 -12.54 -3.23
N THR A 65 4.66 -11.30 -3.65
CA THR A 65 4.09 -11.00 -4.97
C THR A 65 5.01 -10.22 -5.91
N GLY A 66 6.11 -9.66 -5.40
CA GLY A 66 6.94 -8.69 -6.12
C GLY A 66 6.22 -7.37 -6.46
N ASN A 67 5.01 -7.17 -5.94
CA ASN A 67 4.14 -6.07 -6.31
C ASN A 67 3.58 -5.37 -5.07
N MET A 68 3.31 -4.07 -5.19
CA MET A 68 2.68 -3.24 -4.16
C MET A 68 1.29 -2.73 -4.57
N SER A 69 0.92 -2.91 -5.84
CA SER A 69 -0.38 -2.49 -6.36
C SER A 69 -1.49 -3.40 -5.85
N ARG A 70 -2.68 -2.83 -5.75
CA ARG A 70 -3.87 -3.58 -5.38
C ARG A 70 -4.21 -4.56 -6.50
N LYS A 71 -4.49 -5.82 -6.16
CA LYS A 71 -4.93 -6.83 -7.14
C LYS A 71 -6.14 -6.29 -7.94
N PRO A 72 -6.10 -6.26 -9.28
CA PRO A 72 -7.25 -5.85 -10.09
C PRO A 72 -8.44 -6.77 -9.79
N GLY A 73 -9.63 -6.18 -9.65
CA GLY A 73 -10.85 -6.90 -9.24
C GLY A 73 -10.95 -7.22 -7.74
N SER A 74 -9.97 -6.81 -6.92
CA SER A 74 -10.12 -6.94 -5.46
C SER A 74 -11.03 -5.85 -4.91
N GLY A 75 -12.08 -6.25 -4.21
CA GLY A 75 -13.07 -5.34 -3.64
C GLY A 75 -14.48 -5.89 -3.78
N ARG A 76 -15.44 -5.24 -3.14
CA ARG A 76 -16.85 -5.56 -3.35
C ARG A 76 -17.21 -5.19 -4.79
N PRO A 77 -17.83 -6.10 -5.57
CA PRO A 77 -18.33 -5.76 -6.89
C PRO A 77 -19.24 -4.53 -6.82
N PRO A 78 -19.11 -3.56 -7.75
CA PRO A 78 -19.99 -2.42 -7.80
C PRO A 78 -21.44 -2.90 -8.05
N LYS A 79 -22.41 -2.30 -7.36
CA LYS A 79 -23.84 -2.59 -7.59
C LYS A 79 -24.31 -2.14 -8.98
N ARG A 80 -23.64 -1.15 -9.58
CA ARG A 80 -23.78 -0.77 -11.00
C ARG A 80 -22.79 -1.58 -11.82
N THR A 81 -23.19 -2.79 -12.21
CA THR A 81 -22.47 -3.51 -13.27
C THR A 81 -22.90 -2.97 -14.63
N PRO A 82 -22.12 -3.20 -15.70
CA PRO A 82 -22.51 -2.83 -17.06
C PRO A 82 -23.85 -3.44 -17.47
N GLU A 83 -24.14 -4.67 -17.01
CA GLU A 83 -25.42 -5.33 -17.31
C GLU A 83 -26.60 -4.55 -16.69
N VAL A 84 -26.49 -4.16 -15.42
CA VAL A 84 -27.52 -3.39 -14.71
C VAL A 84 -27.71 -2.00 -15.35
N VAL A 85 -26.63 -1.39 -15.85
CA VAL A 85 -26.71 -0.08 -16.52
C VAL A 85 -27.43 -0.19 -17.87
N GLU A 86 -27.14 -1.22 -18.66
CA GLU A 86 -27.81 -1.44 -19.95
C GLU A 86 -29.27 -1.87 -19.79
N GLU A 87 -29.59 -2.66 -18.76
CA GLU A 87 -30.98 -2.97 -18.38
C GLU A 87 -31.77 -1.69 -18.09
N PHE A 88 -31.23 -0.80 -17.25
CA PHE A 88 -31.84 0.49 -16.96
C PHE A 88 -31.94 1.40 -18.20
N ARG A 89 -30.95 1.38 -19.09
CA ARG A 89 -30.96 2.17 -20.34
C ARG A 89 -32.10 1.70 -21.26
N GLY A 90 -32.31 0.40 -21.38
CA GLY A 90 -33.41 -0.18 -22.15
C GLY A 90 -34.78 0.20 -21.59
N ILE A 91 -34.95 0.25 -20.26
CA ILE A 91 -36.19 0.68 -19.61
C ILE A 91 -36.50 2.16 -19.90
N VAL A 92 -35.48 3.02 -19.90
CA VAL A 92 -35.64 4.47 -20.14
C VAL A 92 -35.90 4.80 -21.62
N GLN A 93 -35.36 4.01 -22.55
CA GLN A 93 -35.54 4.25 -24.00
C GLN A 93 -36.83 3.66 -24.58
N ASN A 94 -37.43 2.67 -23.90
CA ASN A 94 -38.68 2.02 -24.33
C ASN A 94 -39.93 2.62 -23.64
N ASN A 95 -39.83 3.83 -23.08
CA ASN A 95 -40.89 4.57 -22.40
C ASN A 95 -40.98 5.99 -22.99
#